data_AF-A0A916VNW3-F1
#
_entry.id   AF-A0A916VNW3-F1
#
_cell.length_a   1.000
_cell.length_b   1.000
_cell.length_c   1.000
_cell.angle_alpha   90.00
_cell.angle_beta   90.00
_cell.angle_gamma   90.00
#
_symmetry.space_group_name_H-M   'P 1'
#
loop_
_entity.id
_entity.type
_entity.pdbx_description
1 polymer ?
#
loop_
_entity_poly.entity_id
_entity_poly.type
_entity_poly.pdbx_seq_one_letter_code
_entity_poly.pdbx_strand_id
1 'polypeptide(L)'
;MPKFLLLYLLSMPRKTQKKATSNSQPQENALSFSSIHARINFLNEKHKKLLTKIKRKKTELSNLTQQMQTLTQEMVQKSRPFYEKINSLDQKIHGLFEKILSNKRLGKRQKQEVIEIYQVLQLTGKISPRPEYFKRSSSVNFQDEDRDDDEQTTEKDFLEKIIITMKMKIFLNHVPVET
;
A
#
# COMPACT_ATOMS: atom_id res chain seq x y z
N MET A 1 -37.51 1.18 -3.82
CA MET A 1 -37.88 1.71 -2.47
C MET A 1 -38.08 0.53 -1.53
N PRO A 2 -37.38 0.49 -0.38
CA PRO A 2 -37.05 -0.76 0.30
C PRO A 2 -38.22 -1.38 1.10
N LYS A 3 -38.43 -2.70 0.92
CA LYS A 3 -39.40 -3.58 1.63
C LYS A 3 -39.02 -3.87 3.10
N PHE A 4 -38.19 -3.04 3.73
CA PHE A 4 -37.61 -3.33 5.06
C PHE A 4 -38.37 -2.72 6.25
N LEU A 5 -39.56 -2.15 6.04
CA LEU A 5 -40.33 -1.51 7.13
C LEU A 5 -41.64 -2.24 7.53
N LEU A 6 -41.86 -3.48 7.07
CA LEU A 6 -43.11 -4.22 7.34
C LEU A 6 -42.94 -5.46 8.23
N LEU A 7 -41.82 -5.61 8.94
CA LEU A 7 -41.56 -6.76 9.81
C LEU A 7 -41.43 -6.42 11.31
N TYR A 8 -41.93 -5.26 11.75
CA TYR A 8 -41.81 -4.82 13.15
C TYR A 8 -43.13 -4.63 13.91
N LEU A 9 -44.21 -5.28 13.47
CA LEU A 9 -45.52 -5.13 14.11
C LEU A 9 -46.32 -6.42 14.32
N LEU A 10 -45.69 -7.57 14.57
CA LEU A 10 -46.46 -8.74 15.05
C LEU A 10 -45.61 -9.72 15.88
N SER A 11 -45.37 -9.39 17.15
CA SER A 11 -45.09 -10.40 18.18
C SER A 11 -45.30 -9.80 19.57
N MET A 12 -46.55 -9.82 20.04
CA MET A 12 -46.89 -9.57 21.44
C MET A 12 -47.17 -10.93 22.11
N PRO A 13 -46.39 -11.37 23.12
CA PRO A 13 -46.73 -12.56 23.89
C PRO A 13 -47.85 -12.25 24.89
N ARG A 14 -48.95 -13.02 24.81
CA ARG A 14 -50.08 -13.00 25.76
C ARG A 14 -49.57 -13.27 27.18
N LYS A 15 -49.77 -12.31 28.10
CA LYS A 15 -49.61 -12.52 29.55
C LYS A 15 -50.80 -13.32 30.08
N THR A 16 -50.55 -14.55 30.55
CA THR A 16 -51.49 -15.30 31.38
C THR A 16 -51.16 -15.04 32.85
N GLN A 17 -52.09 -14.41 33.59
CA GLN A 17 -52.00 -14.26 35.04
C GLN A 17 -52.27 -15.62 35.70
N LYS A 18 -51.30 -16.14 36.46
CA LYS A 18 -51.52 -17.18 37.46
C LYS A 18 -51.32 -16.54 38.84
N LYS A 19 -52.36 -16.59 39.67
CA LYS A 19 -52.27 -16.26 41.11
C LYS A 19 -51.39 -17.32 41.79
N ALA A 20 -50.45 -16.88 42.63
CA ALA A 20 -49.79 -17.73 43.61
C ALA A 20 -49.91 -17.07 44.98
N THR A 21 -50.41 -17.86 45.92
CA THR A 21 -50.67 -17.58 47.33
C THR A 21 -49.37 -17.36 48.10
N SER A 22 -49.49 -16.59 49.18
CA SER A 22 -48.48 -16.03 50.09
C SER A 22 -47.54 -17.00 50.83
N ASN A 23 -46.44 -16.41 51.29
CA ASN A 23 -45.56 -16.72 52.43
C ASN A 23 -44.38 -17.71 52.24
N SER A 24 -43.17 -17.15 52.12
CA SER A 24 -42.01 -17.53 52.94
C SER A 24 -40.90 -16.45 52.90
N GLN A 25 -40.13 -16.40 53.99
CA GLN A 25 -39.16 -15.40 54.46
C GLN A 25 -38.00 -15.04 53.50
N PRO A 26 -37.28 -13.91 53.75
CA PRO A 26 -36.24 -13.41 52.85
C PRO A 26 -34.94 -14.22 52.95
N GLN A 27 -34.68 -15.07 51.95
CA GLN A 27 -33.34 -15.56 51.61
C GLN A 27 -32.75 -14.71 50.48
N GLU A 28 -32.48 -13.42 50.73
CA GLU A 28 -32.09 -12.51 49.64
C GLU A 28 -30.58 -12.56 49.26
N ASN A 29 -29.72 -13.26 50.01
CA ASN A 29 -28.26 -13.22 49.75
C ASN A 29 -27.63 -14.52 49.22
N ALA A 30 -28.27 -15.68 49.32
CA ALA A 30 -27.68 -16.96 48.88
C ALA A 30 -27.78 -17.20 47.36
N LEU A 31 -28.82 -16.67 46.71
CA LEU A 31 -29.06 -16.84 45.27
C LEU A 31 -28.23 -15.87 44.39
N SER A 32 -27.83 -14.73 44.95
CA SER A 32 -27.00 -13.73 44.28
C SER A 32 -25.59 -14.26 44.00
N PHE A 33 -24.96 -14.95 44.96
CA PHE A 33 -23.58 -15.44 44.84
C PHE A 33 -23.40 -16.53 43.77
N SER A 34 -24.35 -17.46 43.66
CA SER A 34 -24.36 -18.49 42.60
C SER A 34 -24.52 -17.87 41.19
N SER A 35 -25.38 -16.85 41.07
CA SER A 35 -25.58 -16.12 39.81
C SER A 35 -24.33 -15.36 39.36
N ILE A 36 -23.54 -14.83 40.30
CA ILE A 36 -22.27 -14.15 40.05
C ILE A 36 -21.23 -15.14 39.52
N HIS A 37 -21.06 -16.30 40.17
CA HIS A 37 -20.15 -17.35 39.69
C HIS A 37 -20.54 -17.86 38.29
N ALA A 38 -21.83 -18.06 38.03
CA ALA A 38 -22.32 -18.44 36.70
C ALA A 38 -21.97 -17.38 35.65
N ARG A 39 -22.09 -16.09 36.00
CA ARG A 39 -21.73 -14.98 35.09
C ARG A 39 -20.24 -14.92 34.81
N ILE A 40 -19.40 -15.09 35.83
CA ILE A 40 -17.93 -15.12 35.70
C ILE A 40 -17.52 -16.30 34.81
N ASN A 41 -18.07 -17.49 35.05
CA ASN A 41 -17.78 -18.68 34.24
C ASN A 41 -18.19 -18.47 32.78
N PHE A 42 -19.38 -17.92 32.53
CA PHE A 42 -19.83 -17.59 31.18
C PHE A 42 -18.92 -16.58 30.48
N LEU A 43 -18.46 -15.55 31.20
CA LEU A 43 -17.56 -14.55 30.65
C LEU A 43 -16.18 -15.13 30.35
N ASN A 44 -15.65 -15.99 31.23
CA ASN A 44 -14.40 -16.71 31.02
C ASN A 44 -14.46 -17.63 29.80
N GLU A 45 -15.57 -18.35 29.62
CA GLU A 45 -15.76 -19.20 28.44
C GLU A 45 -15.85 -18.38 27.14
N LYS A 46 -16.53 -17.22 27.17
CA LYS A 46 -16.52 -16.28 26.04
C LYS A 46 -15.13 -15.72 25.76
N HIS A 47 -14.38 -15.39 26.79
CA HIS A 47 -13.01 -14.87 26.68
C HIS A 47 -12.09 -15.92 26.04
N LYS A 48 -12.13 -17.17 26.52
CA LYS A 48 -11.38 -18.28 25.91
C LYS A 48 -11.72 -18.45 24.44
N LYS A 49 -13.01 -18.48 24.08
CA LYS A 49 -13.46 -18.58 22.68
C LYS A 49 -12.95 -17.42 21.83
N LEU A 50 -12.94 -16.21 22.37
CA LEU A 50 -12.41 -15.02 21.68
C LEU A 50 -10.90 -15.14 21.45
N LEU A 51 -10.14 -15.56 22.46
CA LEU A 51 -8.70 -15.79 22.31
C LEU A 51 -8.38 -16.85 21.26
N THR A 52 -9.13 -17.95 21.21
CA THR A 52 -8.96 -18.96 20.15
C THR A 52 -9.22 -18.38 18.77
N LYS A 53 -10.27 -17.56 18.61
CA LYS A 53 -10.57 -16.87 17.34
C LYS A 53 -9.45 -15.90 16.95
N ILE A 54 -8.94 -15.11 17.90
CA ILE A 54 -7.82 -14.18 17.65
C ILE A 54 -6.58 -14.96 17.22
N LYS A 55 -6.24 -16.05 17.91
CA LYS A 55 -5.09 -16.90 17.55
C LYS A 55 -5.24 -17.45 16.13
N ARG A 56 -6.42 -18.02 15.81
CA ARG A 56 -6.71 -18.52 14.47
C ARG A 56 -6.56 -17.43 13.40
N LYS A 57 -7.09 -16.24 13.65
CA LYS A 57 -6.99 -15.10 12.72
C LYS A 57 -5.56 -14.62 12.52
N LYS A 58 -4.75 -14.59 13.59
CA LYS A 58 -3.32 -14.28 13.49
C LYS A 58 -2.57 -15.31 12.63
N THR A 59 -2.87 -16.60 12.78
CA THR A 59 -2.29 -17.66 11.96
C THR A 59 -2.74 -17.57 10.50
N GLU A 60 -4.03 -17.34 10.24
CA GLU A 60 -4.55 -17.12 8.89
C GLU A 60 -3.84 -15.95 8.20
N LEU A 61 -3.64 -14.83 8.91
CA LEU A 61 -2.91 -13.68 8.39
C LEU A 61 -1.43 -14.00 8.11
N SER A 62 -0.76 -14.69 9.02
CA SER A 62 0.64 -15.11 8.82
C SER A 62 0.80 -15.97 7.56
N ASN A 63 -0.12 -16.92 7.34
CA ASN A 63 -0.09 -17.80 6.18
C ASN A 63 -0.34 -17.01 4.88
N LEU A 64 -1.27 -16.05 4.89
CA LEU A 64 -1.51 -15.17 3.74
C LEU A 64 -0.27 -14.34 3.40
N THR A 65 0.38 -13.75 4.41
CA THR A 65 1.60 -12.96 4.20
C THR A 65 2.72 -13.81 3.61
N GLN A 66 2.90 -15.05 4.08
CA GLN A 66 3.87 -15.99 3.52
C GLN A 66 3.55 -16.33 2.07
N GLN A 67 2.30 -16.61 1.74
CA GLN A 67 1.88 -16.88 0.36
C GLN A 67 2.13 -15.68 -0.56
N MET A 68 1.82 -14.46 -0.10
CA MET A 68 2.11 -13.22 -0.84
C MET A 68 3.61 -13.03 -1.08
N GLN A 69 4.44 -13.35 -0.08
CA GLN A 69 5.89 -13.26 -0.20
C GLN A 69 6.42 -14.26 -1.24
N THR A 70 5.98 -15.51 -1.19
CA THR A 70 6.35 -16.52 -2.19
C THR A 70 5.91 -16.13 -3.59
N LEU A 71 4.65 -15.69 -3.76
CA LEU A 71 4.14 -15.22 -5.04
C LEU A 71 4.95 -14.05 -5.59
N THR A 72 5.30 -13.09 -4.73
CA THR A 72 6.14 -11.94 -5.11
C THR A 72 7.52 -12.40 -5.55
N GLN A 73 8.14 -13.34 -4.82
CA GLN A 73 9.45 -13.89 -5.19
C GLN A 73 9.42 -14.58 -6.56
N GLU A 74 8.41 -15.42 -6.80
CA GLU A 74 8.24 -16.09 -8.09
C GLU A 74 8.03 -15.09 -9.24
N MET A 75 7.21 -14.06 -9.02
CA MET A 75 6.97 -13.01 -10.01
C MET A 75 8.25 -12.21 -10.31
N VAL A 76 9.04 -11.88 -9.28
CA VAL A 76 10.34 -11.21 -9.45
C VAL A 76 11.31 -12.09 -10.23
N GLN A 77 11.42 -13.38 -9.90
CA GLN A 77 12.30 -14.30 -10.62
C GLN A 77 11.91 -14.44 -12.09
N LYS A 78 10.60 -14.58 -12.38
CA LYS A 78 10.09 -14.67 -13.76
C LYS A 78 10.26 -13.37 -14.54
N SER A 79 10.16 -12.22 -13.88
CA SER A 79 10.28 -10.91 -14.52
C SER A 79 11.73 -10.44 -14.68
N ARG A 80 12.67 -10.96 -13.88
CA ARG A 80 14.10 -10.63 -13.91
C ARG A 80 14.71 -10.60 -15.33
N PRO A 81 14.60 -11.64 -16.19
CA PRO A 81 15.20 -11.60 -17.52
C PRO A 81 14.64 -10.49 -18.42
N PHE A 82 13.37 -10.11 -18.22
CA PHE A 82 12.76 -9.00 -18.96
C PHE A 82 13.33 -7.66 -18.50
N TYR A 83 13.47 -7.47 -17.18
CA TYR A 83 14.11 -6.27 -16.62
C TYR A 83 15.56 -6.13 -17.08
N GLU A 84 16.34 -7.22 -17.07
CA GLU A 84 17.71 -7.23 -17.57
C GLU A 84 17.78 -6.85 -19.05
N LYS A 85 16.87 -7.37 -19.88
CA LYS A 85 16.79 -7.03 -21.30
C LYS A 85 16.43 -5.56 -21.52
N ILE A 86 15.44 -5.04 -20.80
CA ILE A 86 15.04 -3.63 -20.87
C ILE A 86 16.20 -2.73 -20.45
N ASN A 87 16.87 -3.05 -19.34
CA ASN A 87 18.03 -2.29 -18.87
C ASN A 87 19.20 -2.35 -19.84
N SER A 88 19.47 -3.51 -20.45
CA SER A 88 20.50 -3.64 -21.49
C SER A 88 20.22 -2.76 -22.70
N LEU A 89 18.96 -2.70 -23.15
CA LEU A 89 18.54 -1.84 -24.25
C LEU A 89 18.65 -0.35 -23.87
N ASP A 90 18.22 0.02 -22.68
CA ASP A 90 18.32 1.38 -22.15
C ASP A 90 19.80 1.85 -22.12
N GLN A 91 20.71 1.02 -21.60
CA GLN A 91 22.14 1.33 -21.61
C GLN A 91 22.73 1.41 -23.02
N LYS A 92 22.26 0.58 -23.96
CA LYS A 92 22.67 0.69 -25.38
C LYS A 92 22.23 2.01 -25.99
N ILE A 93 21.01 2.47 -25.69
CA ILE A 93 20.52 3.77 -26.17
C ILE A 93 21.39 4.90 -25.61
N HIS A 94 21.70 4.88 -24.31
CA HIS A 94 22.61 5.85 -23.70
C HIS A 94 23.99 5.85 -24.36
N GLY A 95 24.58 4.68 -24.60
CA GLY A 95 25.85 4.56 -25.31
C GLY A 95 25.81 5.06 -26.75
N LEU A 96 24.66 5.00 -27.44
CA LEU A 96 24.50 5.60 -28.76
C LEU A 96 24.51 7.13 -28.68
N PHE A 97 23.81 7.72 -27.71
CA PHE A 97 23.84 9.17 -27.48
C PHE A 97 25.24 9.67 -27.12
N GLU A 98 25.97 8.96 -26.27
CA GLU A 98 27.37 9.28 -25.96
C GLU A 98 28.27 9.24 -27.20
N LYS A 99 28.12 8.22 -28.04
CA LYS A 99 28.86 8.10 -29.31
C LYS A 99 28.52 9.24 -30.28
N ILE A 100 27.25 9.63 -30.37
CA ILE A 100 26.83 10.78 -31.20
C ILE A 100 27.48 12.05 -30.64
N LEU A 101 27.33 12.35 -29.35
CA LEU A 101 27.78 13.61 -28.74
C LEU A 101 29.31 13.75 -28.67
N SER A 102 30.03 12.63 -28.53
CA SER A 102 31.49 12.58 -28.55
C SER A 102 32.09 12.77 -29.95
N ASN A 103 31.28 12.72 -31.02
CA ASN A 103 31.76 12.93 -32.38
C ASN A 103 32.32 14.35 -32.56
N LYS A 104 33.59 14.43 -32.95
CA LYS A 104 34.29 15.71 -33.22
C LYS A 104 33.76 16.44 -34.46
N ARG A 105 33.05 15.75 -35.35
CA ARG A 105 32.49 16.32 -36.60
C ARG A 105 31.18 17.06 -36.41
N LEU A 106 30.52 16.94 -35.25
CA LEU A 106 29.28 17.67 -34.97
C LEU A 106 29.57 19.11 -34.57
N GLY A 107 28.91 20.06 -35.23
CA GLY A 107 28.94 21.47 -34.86
C GLY A 107 28.20 21.76 -33.55
N LYS A 108 28.47 22.90 -32.91
CA LYS A 108 27.88 23.28 -31.61
C LYS A 108 26.34 23.23 -31.61
N ARG A 109 25.71 23.77 -32.66
CA ARG A 109 24.24 23.78 -32.81
C ARG A 109 23.64 22.36 -32.89
N GLN A 110 24.25 21.49 -33.70
CA GLN A 110 23.80 20.11 -33.84
C GLN A 110 23.97 19.31 -32.55
N LYS A 111 25.08 19.54 -31.81
CA LYS A 111 25.26 18.91 -30.49
C LYS A 111 24.16 19.31 -29.51
N GLN A 112 23.80 20.59 -29.50
CA GLN A 112 22.74 21.09 -28.63
C GLN A 112 21.37 20.47 -28.97
N GLU A 113 21.03 20.36 -30.25
CA GLU A 113 19.80 19.71 -30.71
C GLU A 113 19.73 18.23 -30.28
N VAL A 114 20.84 17.50 -30.39
CA VAL A 114 20.91 16.10 -29.92
C VAL A 114 20.73 16.01 -28.40
N ILE A 115 21.30 16.96 -27.63
CA ILE A 115 21.13 17.01 -26.17
C ILE A 115 19.65 17.29 -25.82
N GLU A 116 18.99 18.21 -26.51
CA GLU A 116 17.57 18.51 -26.29
C GLU A 116 16.68 17.31 -26.57
N ILE A 117 16.90 16.60 -27.68
CA ILE A 117 16.19 15.34 -27.98
C ILE A 117 16.42 14.31 -26.88
N TYR A 118 17.67 14.16 -26.44
CA TYR A 118 18.02 13.23 -25.38
C TYR A 118 17.33 13.56 -24.06
N GLN A 119 17.30 14.85 -23.67
CA GLN A 119 16.56 15.34 -22.51
C GLN A 119 15.06 15.09 -22.62
N VAL A 120 14.44 15.36 -23.78
CA VAL A 120 13.01 15.10 -24.00
C VAL A 120 12.70 13.61 -23.86
N LEU A 121 13.54 12.71 -24.38
CA LEU A 121 13.35 11.27 -24.24
C LEU A 121 13.45 10.81 -22.77
N GLN A 122 14.31 11.44 -21.97
CA GLN A 122 14.42 11.19 -20.53
C GLN A 122 13.21 11.73 -19.77
N LEU A 123 12.81 12.98 -20.04
CA LEU A 123 11.68 13.65 -19.39
C LEU A 123 10.34 12.94 -19.69
N THR A 124 10.19 12.42 -20.90
CA THR A 124 9.01 11.64 -21.31
C THR A 124 9.06 10.18 -20.82
N GLY A 125 10.11 9.78 -20.11
CA GLY A 125 10.28 8.44 -19.55
C GLY A 125 10.48 7.33 -20.58
N LYS A 126 10.84 7.67 -21.81
CA LYS A 126 11.16 6.68 -22.87
C LYS A 126 12.51 6.01 -22.64
N ILE A 127 13.41 6.68 -21.95
CA ILE A 127 14.71 6.18 -21.49
C ILE A 127 14.96 6.64 -20.06
N SER A 128 15.85 5.97 -19.34
CA SER A 128 16.18 6.34 -17.97
C SER A 128 16.87 7.73 -17.90
N PRO A 129 16.60 8.55 -16.88
CA PRO A 129 17.26 9.85 -16.71
C PRO A 129 18.77 9.70 -16.50
N ARG A 130 19.56 10.60 -17.08
CA ARG A 130 21.00 10.74 -16.76
C ARG A 130 21.32 12.14 -16.27
N PRO A 131 21.82 12.29 -15.02
CA PRO A 131 21.98 13.59 -14.37
C PRO A 131 22.97 14.51 -15.09
N GLU A 132 23.95 13.96 -15.83
CA GLU A 132 24.98 14.73 -16.54
C GLU A 132 24.40 15.67 -17.61
N TYR A 133 23.23 15.31 -18.14
CA TYR A 133 22.54 16.06 -19.19
C TYR A 133 21.32 16.80 -18.66
N PHE A 134 21.02 16.68 -17.36
CA PHE A 134 19.95 17.39 -16.68
C PHE A 134 20.44 18.78 -16.24
N LYS A 135 20.89 19.60 -17.19
CA LYS A 135 21.08 21.02 -16.89
C LYS A 135 19.70 21.66 -16.82
N ARG A 136 19.33 22.05 -15.60
CA ARG A 136 18.19 22.91 -15.32
C ARG A 136 18.14 24.01 -16.38
N SER A 137 17.11 24.01 -17.21
CA SER A 137 16.75 25.12 -18.08
C SER A 137 16.28 26.28 -17.19
N SER A 138 17.16 26.82 -16.35
CA SER A 138 16.92 28.00 -15.52
C SER A 138 17.90 29.09 -15.92
N SER A 139 17.78 29.53 -17.17
CA SER A 139 18.15 30.88 -17.56
C SER A 139 16.98 31.48 -18.34
N VAL A 140 15.79 31.45 -17.74
CA VAL A 140 14.76 32.42 -18.05
C VAL A 140 14.65 33.29 -16.81
N ASN A 141 15.24 34.49 -16.88
CA ASN A 141 14.98 35.57 -15.94
C ASN A 141 13.49 35.92 -16.05
N PHE A 142 12.69 35.50 -15.09
CA PHE A 142 11.44 36.17 -14.77
C PHE A 142 11.63 36.73 -13.36
N GLN A 143 11.75 38.06 -13.30
CA GLN A 143 11.62 38.84 -12.08
C GLN A 143 10.24 38.58 -11.47
N ASP A 144 10.28 38.27 -10.18
CA ASP A 144 9.31 38.55 -9.12
C ASP A 144 7.83 38.66 -9.54
N GLU A 145 7.04 37.67 -9.12
CA GLU A 145 5.72 37.94 -8.56
C GLU A 145 5.43 36.89 -7.48
N ASP A 146 5.31 37.39 -6.25
CA ASP A 146 4.96 36.65 -5.05
C ASP A 146 3.65 35.87 -5.24
N ARG A 147 3.70 34.55 -5.01
CA ARG A 147 2.52 33.75 -4.69
C ARG A 147 2.86 32.72 -3.64
N ASP A 148 2.48 33.04 -2.42
CA ASP A 148 2.02 32.04 -1.45
C ASP A 148 0.77 31.36 -2.05
N ASP A 149 0.80 30.04 -2.22
CA ASP A 149 -0.31 29.16 -1.83
C ASP A 149 0.01 27.67 -2.12
N ASP A 150 -0.02 26.93 -1.01
CA ASP A 150 -0.56 25.59 -0.84
C ASP A 150 0.10 24.37 -1.52
N GLU A 151 0.79 23.62 -0.65
CA GLU A 151 1.10 22.18 -0.74
C GLU A 151 -0.15 21.33 -1.06
N GLN A 152 -0.54 21.26 -2.33
CA GLN A 152 -1.29 20.14 -2.86
C GLN A 152 -0.30 19.10 -3.39
N THR A 153 0.14 18.23 -2.47
CA THR A 153 0.82 16.97 -2.77
C THR A 153 -0.14 16.08 -3.57
N THR A 154 -0.14 16.27 -4.89
CA THR A 154 -1.00 15.51 -5.80
C THR A 154 -0.70 14.01 -5.69
N GLU A 155 -1.73 13.18 -5.74
CA GLU A 155 -1.65 11.71 -5.76
C GLU A 155 -0.64 11.17 -6.81
N LYS A 156 -0.37 11.96 -7.86
CA LYS A 156 0.67 11.72 -8.86
C LYS A 156 2.08 11.73 -8.28
N ASP A 157 2.37 12.66 -7.37
CA ASP A 157 3.66 12.77 -6.69
C ASP A 157 3.89 11.57 -5.77
N PHE A 158 2.83 11.06 -5.14
CA PHE A 158 2.88 9.81 -4.34
C PHE A 158 3.14 8.58 -5.22
N LEU A 159 2.46 8.47 -6.37
CA LEU A 159 2.66 7.36 -7.31
C LEU A 159 4.04 7.41 -7.99
N GLU A 160 4.50 8.61 -8.35
CA GLU A 160 5.83 8.82 -8.92
C GLU A 160 6.92 8.46 -7.89
N LYS A 161 6.74 8.84 -6.62
CA LYS A 161 7.59 8.43 -5.52
C LYS A 161 7.56 6.92 -5.28
N ILE A 162 6.41 6.24 -5.42
CA ILE A 162 6.33 4.77 -5.35
C ILE A 162 7.07 4.11 -6.52
N ILE A 163 6.90 4.60 -7.74
CA ILE A 163 7.56 4.05 -8.93
C ILE A 163 9.08 4.25 -8.84
N ILE A 164 9.53 5.43 -8.42
CA ILE A 164 10.94 5.72 -8.16
C ILE A 164 11.48 4.83 -7.04
N THR A 165 10.72 4.66 -5.95
CA THR A 165 11.11 3.79 -4.82
C THR A 165 11.18 2.32 -5.24
N MET A 166 10.25 1.83 -6.05
CA MET A 166 10.28 0.46 -6.58
C MET A 166 11.45 0.28 -7.56
N LYS A 167 11.70 1.24 -8.45
CA LYS A 167 12.86 1.22 -9.36
C LYS A 167 14.18 1.23 -8.58
N MET A 168 14.32 2.07 -7.54
CA MET A 168 15.51 2.07 -6.67
C MET A 168 15.63 0.78 -5.86
N LYS A 169 14.54 0.24 -5.31
CA LYS A 169 14.59 -0.98 -4.50
C LYS A 169 14.94 -2.23 -5.32
N ILE A 170 14.54 -2.26 -6.59
CA ILE A 170 15.02 -3.26 -7.56
C ILE A 170 16.52 -3.06 -7.86
N PHE A 171 16.98 -1.81 -7.96
CA PHE A 171 18.39 -1.48 -8.20
C PHE A 171 19.32 -1.79 -7.02
N LEU A 172 18.85 -1.60 -5.77
CA LEU A 172 19.63 -1.87 -4.54
C LEU A 172 19.67 -3.34 -4.12
N ASN A 173 18.73 -4.19 -4.57
CA ASN A 173 18.76 -5.62 -4.27
C ASN A 173 19.68 -6.43 -5.23
N HIS A 174 20.58 -5.75 -5.94
CA HIS A 174 21.68 -6.35 -6.71
C HIS A 174 23.04 -6.18 -6.03
N VAL A 175 23.08 -6.08 -4.70
CA VAL A 175 24.31 -6.38 -3.95
C VAL A 175 24.48 -7.91 -3.97
N PRO A 176 25.55 -8.45 -4.58
CA PRO A 176 25.85 -9.86 -4.45
C PRO A 176 26.15 -10.13 -2.98
N VAL A 177 25.42 -11.07 -2.38
CA VAL A 177 25.89 -11.72 -1.16
C VAL A 177 27.09 -12.54 -1.60
N GLU A 178 28.28 -11.99 -1.41
CA GLU A 178 29.52 -12.75 -1.49
C GLU A 178 29.48 -13.84 -0.42
N THR A 179 29.58 -15.09 -0.87
CA THR A 179 30.00 -16.26 -0.09
C THR A 179 31.12 -16.93 -0.85
#